data_AF-A0A2P8D460-F1
#
_entry.id   AF-A0A2P8D460-F1
#
_cell.length_a   1.000
_cell.length_b   1.000
_cell.length_c   1.000
_cell.angle_alpha   90.00
_cell.angle_beta   90.00
_cell.angle_gamma   90.00
#
_symmetry.space_group_name_H-M   'P 1'
#
loop_
_entity.id
_entity.type
_entity.pdbx_description
1 polymer ?
#
loop_
_entity_poly.entity_id
_entity_poly.type
_entity_poly.pdbx_seq_one_letter_code
_entity_poly.pdbx_strand_id
1 'polypeptide(L)'
;MKRTLFILLSLHALAGCAQNKDQQAKHNTTMAQTETAKPVLDFNRLKQYDQEPIYQMEVNSESFGYQVLVNDVTIYTHSGRYGGTITLFITAAIMQSGSQSLTVRLMPRPGQARLSDSKDFKIDITRTAWQKGGGMTTPVPVAGYALPELSDGKQVQFKGNDQVFSHTLSFEATVPYKLPGWANSQPLRNDVRLKEEVVAAYNRMIDAYRRKDGAAFMGTFDVADMMVFQASYLRPEEAKQKRAEWIAFVNSGDKPIAPLENYELEIGGNGRLVHLRRTDGDNRGEGVIRFPYRQMNRDRVMIYDVYFHKPAGSDRLEAIWYYMTDHS
;
A
#
# COMPACT_ATOMS: atom_id res chain seq x y z
N MET A 1 20.24 -17.16 7.94
CA MET A 1 20.69 -15.94 7.24
C MET A 1 19.48 -15.22 6.70
N LYS A 2 19.28 -13.98 7.16
CA LYS A 2 18.08 -13.17 6.91
C LYS A 2 17.94 -12.89 5.41
N ARG A 3 16.79 -13.22 4.82
CA ARG A 3 16.39 -12.63 3.54
C ARG A 3 16.11 -11.17 3.87
N THR A 4 17.08 -10.29 3.63
CA THR A 4 16.89 -8.86 3.83
C THR A 4 15.86 -8.39 2.81
N LEU A 5 14.62 -8.28 3.25
CA LEU A 5 13.49 -7.80 2.48
C LEU A 5 13.78 -6.33 2.11
N PHE A 6 14.21 -6.08 0.87
CA PHE A 6 14.19 -4.74 0.27
C PHE A 6 12.75 -4.35 -0.07
N ILE A 7 11.91 -4.19 0.95
CA ILE A 7 10.96 -3.08 0.96
C ILE A 7 11.79 -1.92 1.50
N LEU A 8 11.87 -0.80 0.77
CA LEU A 8 12.65 0.38 1.16
C LEU A 8 12.26 0.82 2.59
N LEU A 9 12.97 0.31 3.58
CA LEU A 9 12.88 0.68 4.98
C LEU A 9 14.31 0.56 5.54
N SER A 10 15.14 1.53 5.20
CA SER A 10 16.46 1.67 5.80
C SER A 10 16.30 2.25 7.22
N LEU A 11 15.84 1.43 8.16
CA LEU A 11 15.97 1.69 9.59
C LEU A 11 17.25 0.97 10.07
N HIS A 12 18.37 1.70 10.04
CA HIS A 12 19.58 1.27 10.74
C HIS A 12 19.41 1.53 12.24
N ALA A 13 19.62 0.48 13.02
CA ALA A 13 19.38 0.38 14.45
C ALA A 13 20.37 1.20 15.30
N LEU A 14 19.90 1.64 16.47
CA LEU A 14 20.72 1.68 17.68
C LEU A 14 20.03 0.83 18.75
N ALA A 15 20.68 -0.28 19.09
CA ALA A 15 20.29 -1.17 20.17
C ALA A 15 20.70 -0.55 21.51
N GLY A 16 19.71 -0.36 22.40
CA GLY A 16 19.91 -0.11 23.82
C GLY A 16 19.26 -1.22 24.62
N CYS A 17 20.07 -2.04 25.28
CA CYS A 17 19.62 -3.13 26.15
C CYS A 17 18.86 -2.58 27.37
N ALA A 18 17.69 -3.14 27.68
CA ALA A 18 17.13 -3.08 29.02
C ALA A 18 16.34 -4.36 29.35
N GLN A 19 16.86 -5.13 30.29
CA GLN A 19 16.15 -6.21 30.99
C GLN A 19 15.34 -5.61 32.15
N ASN A 20 14.06 -6.01 32.32
CA ASN A 20 13.61 -6.62 33.58
C ASN A 20 12.12 -7.06 33.59
N LYS A 21 11.97 -8.34 33.98
CA LYS A 21 11.07 -8.96 34.97
C LYS A 21 9.55 -8.76 34.94
N ASP A 22 8.91 -9.94 34.89
CA ASP A 22 7.52 -10.27 35.17
C ASP A 22 6.93 -9.66 36.43
N GLN A 23 5.64 -9.32 36.37
CA GLN A 23 4.70 -9.54 37.48
C GLN A 23 3.30 -9.83 36.94
N GLN A 24 2.80 -11.02 37.28
CA GLN A 24 1.44 -11.48 37.05
C GLN A 24 0.46 -10.75 37.97
N ALA A 25 -0.67 -10.30 37.43
CA ALA A 25 -1.86 -9.99 38.21
C ALA A 25 -3.08 -10.68 37.57
N LYS A 26 -3.69 -11.59 38.33
CA LYS A 26 -5.01 -12.19 38.08
C LYS A 26 -6.08 -11.22 38.62
N HIS A 27 -7.19 -10.99 37.90
CA HIS A 27 -8.55 -11.37 38.32
C HIS A 27 -9.66 -10.91 37.34
N ASN A 28 -10.60 -11.83 37.15
CA ASN A 28 -12.05 -11.73 36.93
C ASN A 28 -12.69 -11.21 35.64
N THR A 29 -13.44 -12.16 35.08
CA THR A 29 -14.39 -12.14 33.98
C THR A 29 -15.76 -11.62 34.43
N THR A 30 -16.33 -10.70 33.64
CA THR A 30 -17.79 -10.50 33.53
C THR A 30 -18.13 -10.57 32.04
N MET A 31 -19.11 -11.42 31.70
CA MET A 31 -19.52 -11.73 30.34
C MET A 31 -20.49 -10.70 29.75
N ALA A 32 -20.36 -10.56 28.41
CA ALA A 32 -21.42 -10.44 27.41
C ALA A 32 -21.48 -9.10 26.64
N GLN A 33 -20.79 -9.07 25.50
CA GLN A 33 -21.44 -8.87 24.19
C GLN A 33 -20.75 -9.80 23.19
N THR A 34 -21.52 -10.49 22.35
CA THR A 34 -21.02 -11.43 21.33
C THR A 34 -20.29 -10.65 20.24
N GLU A 35 -19.04 -10.29 20.51
CA GLU A 35 -18.08 -10.06 19.44
C GLU A 35 -17.86 -11.42 18.78
N THR A 36 -18.20 -11.53 17.49
CA THR A 36 -17.56 -12.54 16.64
C THR A 36 -16.06 -12.35 16.84
N ALA A 37 -15.44 -13.22 17.63
CA ALA A 37 -14.05 -13.08 18.04
C ALA A 37 -13.22 -12.89 16.77
N LYS A 38 -12.57 -11.73 16.66
CA LYS A 38 -11.58 -11.53 15.60
C LYS A 38 -10.61 -12.70 15.68
N PRO A 39 -10.35 -13.42 14.58
CA PRO A 39 -9.40 -14.52 14.61
C PRO A 39 -8.08 -13.99 15.17
N VAL A 40 -7.55 -14.65 16.21
CA VAL A 40 -6.29 -14.25 16.82
C VAL A 40 -5.21 -14.26 15.74
N LEU A 41 -4.47 -13.16 15.63
CA LEU A 41 -3.35 -13.02 14.70
C LEU A 41 -2.31 -14.11 14.97
N ASP A 42 -2.11 -15.01 14.01
CA ASP A 42 -1.14 -16.10 14.11
C ASP A 42 -0.34 -16.23 12.80
N PHE A 43 0.88 -15.67 12.83
CA PHE A 43 1.79 -15.71 11.69
C PHE A 43 2.33 -17.11 11.38
N ASN A 44 2.16 -18.11 12.25
CA ASN A 44 2.54 -19.49 11.92
C ASN A 44 1.63 -20.09 10.83
N ARG A 45 0.49 -19.44 10.54
CA ARG A 45 -0.40 -19.81 9.43
C ARG A 45 0.12 -19.35 8.06
N LEU A 46 1.18 -18.56 8.00
CA LEU A 46 1.82 -18.16 6.75
C LEU A 46 2.46 -19.38 6.07
N LYS A 47 2.02 -19.66 4.85
CA LYS A 47 2.53 -20.74 4.02
C LYS A 47 3.77 -20.29 3.26
N GLN A 48 4.71 -21.21 3.08
CA GLN A 48 5.87 -21.08 2.22
C GLN A 48 5.66 -21.96 0.99
N TYR A 49 6.30 -21.61 -0.12
CA TYR A 49 6.11 -22.32 -1.39
C TYR A 49 7.45 -22.61 -2.06
N ASP A 50 7.48 -23.63 -2.91
CA ASP A 50 8.67 -23.97 -3.69
C ASP A 50 9.05 -22.86 -4.69
N GLN A 51 8.04 -22.13 -5.18
CA GLN A 51 8.18 -21.00 -6.10
C GLN A 51 7.52 -19.77 -5.48
N GLU A 52 8.30 -18.71 -5.28
CA GLU A 52 7.86 -17.46 -4.65
C GLU A 52 8.12 -16.28 -5.62
N PRO A 53 7.35 -16.19 -6.73
CA PRO A 53 7.54 -15.17 -7.75
C PRO A 53 7.15 -13.79 -7.24
N ILE A 54 7.99 -12.81 -7.54
CA ILE A 54 7.83 -11.40 -7.19
C ILE A 54 7.58 -10.62 -8.47
N TYR A 55 6.52 -9.81 -8.47
CA TYR A 55 6.21 -8.90 -9.56
C TYR A 55 6.67 -7.50 -9.19
N GLN A 56 7.48 -6.92 -10.07
CA GLN A 56 8.00 -5.57 -10.00
C GLN A 56 7.40 -4.75 -11.14
N MET A 57 7.17 -3.47 -10.87
CA MET A 57 6.65 -2.49 -11.81
C MET A 57 7.58 -1.30 -11.81
N GLU A 58 8.26 -1.08 -12.94
CA GLU A 58 9.06 0.11 -13.16
C GLU A 58 8.22 1.13 -13.92
N VAL A 59 8.14 2.36 -13.40
CA VAL A 59 7.44 3.47 -14.04
C VAL A 59 8.44 4.60 -14.28
N ASN A 60 8.63 4.98 -15.54
CA ASN A 60 9.37 6.16 -15.94
C ASN A 60 8.39 7.23 -16.45
N SER A 61 8.50 8.44 -15.92
CA SER A 61 7.72 9.59 -16.35
C SER A 61 8.52 10.87 -16.20
N GLU A 62 8.66 11.65 -17.27
CA GLU A 62 9.37 12.93 -17.22
C GLU A 62 8.45 14.15 -17.29
N SER A 63 7.19 13.97 -17.72
CA SER A 63 6.31 15.09 -18.09
C SER A 63 4.90 15.01 -17.50
N PHE A 64 4.62 14.00 -16.67
CA PHE A 64 3.25 13.73 -16.18
C PHE A 64 3.23 13.50 -14.67
N GLY A 65 2.16 14.01 -14.03
CA GLY A 65 1.65 13.36 -12.84
C GLY A 65 0.99 12.04 -13.24
N TYR A 66 1.03 11.03 -12.38
CA TYR A 66 0.44 9.74 -12.71
C TYR A 66 -0.07 8.99 -11.48
N GLN A 67 -1.04 8.10 -11.72
CA GLN A 67 -1.51 7.12 -10.76
C GLN A 67 -1.45 5.74 -11.42
N VAL A 68 -0.95 4.75 -10.70
CA VAL A 68 -0.90 3.35 -11.16
C VAL A 68 -1.73 2.48 -10.23
N LEU A 69 -2.66 1.73 -10.83
CA LEU A 69 -3.58 0.86 -10.13
C LEU A 69 -3.38 -0.58 -10.60
N VAL A 70 -3.35 -1.52 -9.67
CA VAL A 70 -3.37 -2.96 -9.97
C VAL A 70 -4.64 -3.55 -9.39
N ASN A 71 -5.43 -4.24 -10.22
CA ASN A 71 -6.72 -4.81 -9.81
C ASN A 71 -7.67 -3.79 -9.17
N ASP A 72 -7.73 -2.58 -9.76
CA ASP A 72 -8.51 -1.42 -9.27
C ASP A 72 -8.10 -0.90 -7.88
N VAL A 73 -6.87 -1.20 -7.44
CA VAL A 73 -6.29 -0.68 -6.21
C VAL A 73 -5.11 0.23 -6.54
N THR A 74 -5.14 1.46 -6.03
CA THR A 74 -4.04 2.42 -6.22
C THR A 74 -2.80 1.92 -5.51
N ILE A 75 -1.73 1.70 -6.27
CA ILE A 75 -0.42 1.29 -5.74
C ILE A 75 0.44 2.52 -5.48
N TYR A 76 0.41 3.48 -6.39
CA TYR A 76 1.25 4.67 -6.29
C TYR A 76 0.63 5.84 -7.03
N THR A 77 0.80 7.03 -6.46
CA THR A 77 0.46 8.32 -7.05
C THR A 77 1.71 9.18 -7.05
N HIS A 78 1.96 9.85 -8.17
CA HIS A 78 3.07 10.77 -8.35
C HIS A 78 2.52 12.11 -8.85
N SER A 79 2.85 13.21 -8.18
CA SER A 79 2.33 14.54 -8.52
C SER A 79 2.80 15.05 -9.88
N GLY A 80 3.92 14.54 -10.38
CA GLY A 80 4.56 15.01 -11.61
C GLY A 80 5.45 16.22 -11.42
N ARG A 81 5.69 16.65 -10.17
CA ARG A 81 6.56 17.79 -9.84
C ARG A 81 7.99 17.60 -10.32
N TYR A 82 8.49 16.37 -10.29
CA TYR A 82 9.77 15.98 -10.88
C TYR A 82 9.56 14.87 -11.89
N GLY A 83 10.59 14.59 -12.69
CA GLY A 83 10.64 13.41 -13.54
C GLY A 83 11.46 12.30 -12.89
N GLY A 84 11.40 11.10 -13.46
CA GLY A 84 12.30 10.02 -13.11
C GLY A 84 11.66 8.64 -13.20
N THR A 85 12.38 7.67 -12.64
CA THR A 85 11.99 6.26 -12.61
C THR A 85 11.79 5.79 -11.18
N ILE A 86 10.69 5.07 -10.95
CA ILE A 86 10.42 4.37 -9.68
C ILE A 86 10.19 2.88 -9.93
N THR A 87 10.69 2.03 -9.02
CA THR A 87 10.39 0.59 -9.01
C THR A 87 9.47 0.28 -7.83
N LEU A 88 8.35 -0.37 -8.11
CA LEU A 88 7.30 -0.73 -7.16
C LEU A 88 7.14 -2.26 -7.09
N PHE A 89 6.87 -2.81 -5.91
CA PHE A 89 6.61 -4.24 -5.73
C PHE A 89 5.11 -4.49 -5.69
N ILE A 90 4.55 -5.01 -6.78
CA ILE A 90 3.09 -5.15 -6.93
C ILE A 90 2.54 -6.52 -6.53
N THR A 91 3.41 -7.44 -6.09
CA THR A 91 3.01 -8.81 -5.71
C THR A 91 1.87 -8.81 -4.69
N ALA A 92 1.89 -7.90 -3.71
CA ALA A 92 0.85 -7.81 -2.69
C ALA A 92 -0.54 -7.44 -3.23
N ALA A 93 -0.64 -6.89 -4.45
CA ALA A 93 -1.90 -6.57 -5.12
C ALA A 93 -2.46 -7.71 -5.99
N ILE A 94 -1.70 -8.80 -6.15
CA ILE A 94 -2.10 -9.99 -6.91
C ILE A 94 -2.66 -11.00 -5.91
N MET A 95 -3.98 -11.27 -5.96
CA MET A 95 -4.63 -12.13 -4.97
C MET A 95 -4.59 -13.62 -5.34
N GLN A 96 -4.51 -13.93 -6.63
CA GLN A 96 -4.48 -15.29 -7.16
C GLN A 96 -3.89 -15.28 -8.58
N SER A 97 -3.50 -16.46 -9.06
CA SER A 97 -3.05 -16.64 -10.44
C SER A 97 -4.14 -16.32 -11.47
N GLY A 98 -3.72 -15.92 -12.67
CA GLY A 98 -4.56 -15.60 -13.82
C GLY A 98 -4.43 -14.15 -14.25
N SER A 99 -5.38 -13.71 -15.07
CA SER A 99 -5.46 -12.34 -15.59
C SER A 99 -5.60 -11.32 -14.46
N GLN A 100 -4.69 -10.34 -14.46
CA GLN A 100 -4.69 -9.15 -13.61
C GLN A 100 -4.90 -7.91 -14.49
N SER A 101 -5.33 -6.80 -13.89
CA SER A 101 -5.41 -5.51 -14.58
C SER A 101 -4.37 -4.53 -14.06
N LEU A 102 -3.77 -3.78 -14.98
CA LEU A 102 -2.96 -2.59 -14.70
C LEU A 102 -3.67 -1.39 -15.34
N THR A 103 -3.98 -0.36 -14.55
CA THR A 103 -4.49 0.92 -15.05
C THR A 103 -3.50 2.02 -14.74
N VAL A 104 -3.15 2.79 -15.75
CA VAL A 104 -2.37 4.03 -15.65
C VAL A 104 -3.32 5.20 -15.87
N ARG A 105 -3.28 6.18 -14.98
CA ARG A 105 -3.92 7.50 -15.19
C ARG A 105 -2.83 8.57 -15.23
N LEU A 106 -2.72 9.28 -16.33
CA LEU A 106 -1.82 10.42 -16.49
C LEU A 106 -2.58 11.71 -16.21
N MET A 107 -1.93 12.64 -15.53
CA MET A 107 -2.43 13.96 -15.15
C MET A 107 -1.41 15.04 -15.52
N PRO A 108 -1.86 16.28 -15.82
CA PRO A 108 -0.97 17.42 -16.02
C PRO A 108 -0.05 17.63 -14.83
N ARG A 109 1.13 18.21 -15.08
CA ARG A 109 2.00 18.67 -13.99
C ARG A 109 1.29 19.77 -13.19
N PRO A 110 1.69 19.99 -11.92
CA PRO A 110 1.18 21.11 -11.13
C PRO A 110 1.30 22.44 -11.90
N GLY A 111 0.21 23.19 -11.98
CA GLY A 111 0.13 24.45 -12.73
C GLY A 111 -0.17 24.33 -14.23
N GLN A 112 -0.22 23.12 -14.80
CA GLN A 112 -0.61 22.91 -16.19
C GLN A 112 -2.12 22.61 -16.31
N ALA A 113 -2.76 23.22 -17.33
CA ALA A 113 -4.19 23.07 -17.55
C ALA A 113 -4.60 21.81 -18.35
N ARG A 114 -3.63 21.19 -19.06
CA ARG A 114 -3.81 20.00 -19.91
C ARG A 114 -2.56 19.12 -19.89
N LEU A 115 -2.69 17.88 -20.33
CA LEU A 115 -1.57 16.96 -20.51
C LEU A 115 -0.55 17.54 -21.52
N SER A 116 0.73 17.35 -21.20
CA SER A 116 1.84 17.74 -22.08
C SER A 116 1.91 16.80 -23.29
N ASP A 117 2.16 17.35 -24.48
CA ASP A 117 2.46 16.56 -25.68
C ASP A 117 3.88 15.99 -25.54
N SER A 118 4.00 14.80 -24.97
CA SER A 118 5.27 14.09 -24.73
C SER A 118 5.05 12.58 -24.88
N LYS A 119 6.13 11.86 -25.16
CA LYS A 119 6.17 10.38 -25.19
C LYS A 119 6.88 9.80 -23.96
N ASP A 120 7.29 10.65 -23.03
CA ASP A 120 8.18 10.33 -21.90
C ASP A 120 7.37 9.73 -20.75
N PHE A 121 6.64 8.66 -21.06
CA PHE A 121 5.97 7.80 -20.11
C PHE A 121 6.12 6.35 -20.54
N LYS A 122 6.64 5.52 -19.65
CA LYS A 122 6.78 4.08 -19.85
C LYS A 122 6.55 3.34 -18.55
N ILE A 123 5.91 2.18 -18.63
CA ILE A 123 5.74 1.23 -17.55
C ILE A 123 6.14 -0.16 -18.02
N ASP A 124 6.93 -0.86 -17.21
CA ASP A 124 7.33 -2.25 -17.45
C ASP A 124 7.03 -3.08 -16.20
N ILE A 125 6.35 -4.21 -16.39
CA ILE A 125 6.15 -5.23 -15.36
C ILE A 125 7.10 -6.37 -15.63
N THR A 126 7.87 -6.75 -14.62
CA THR A 126 8.75 -7.91 -14.66
C THR A 126 8.46 -8.87 -13.51
N ARG A 127 8.75 -10.15 -13.74
CA ARG A 127 8.69 -11.21 -12.74
C ARG A 127 10.11 -11.63 -12.38
N THR A 128 10.41 -11.67 -11.10
CA THR A 128 11.65 -12.19 -10.52
C THR A 128 11.31 -13.12 -9.34
N ALA A 129 12.33 -13.56 -8.60
CA ALA A 129 12.22 -14.39 -7.40
C ALA A 129 13.50 -14.28 -6.58
N TRP A 130 13.40 -14.48 -5.26
CA TRP A 130 14.57 -14.53 -4.38
C TRP A 130 15.42 -15.78 -4.63
N GLN A 131 16.73 -15.63 -4.70
CA GLN A 131 17.67 -16.75 -4.82
C GLN A 131 18.12 -17.28 -3.46
N LYS A 132 18.40 -18.59 -3.39
CA LYS A 132 19.10 -19.18 -2.24
C LYS A 132 20.52 -18.60 -2.20
N GLY A 133 20.88 -17.94 -1.11
CA GLY A 133 22.16 -17.23 -0.98
C GLY A 133 22.07 -15.70 -1.09
N GLY A 134 20.87 -15.16 -1.39
CA GLY A 134 20.64 -13.73 -1.54
C GLY A 134 20.60 -13.29 -3.01
N GLY A 135 20.09 -12.09 -3.26
CA GLY A 135 19.86 -11.59 -4.62
C GLY A 135 18.55 -12.05 -5.24
N MET A 136 18.25 -11.48 -6.40
CA MET A 136 17.07 -11.78 -7.21
C MET A 136 17.49 -12.48 -8.50
N THR A 137 16.64 -13.38 -8.98
CA THR A 137 16.80 -13.96 -10.33
C THR A 137 16.68 -12.88 -11.40
N THR A 138 17.23 -13.13 -12.59
CA THR A 138 17.07 -12.24 -13.75
C THR A 138 15.59 -11.94 -13.98
N PRO A 139 15.18 -10.65 -13.97
CA PRO A 139 13.80 -10.28 -14.22
C PRO A 139 13.34 -10.74 -15.61
N VAL A 140 12.16 -11.35 -15.67
CA VAL A 140 11.52 -11.78 -16.90
C VAL A 140 10.40 -10.78 -17.23
N PRO A 141 10.37 -10.16 -18.42
CA PRO A 141 9.28 -9.27 -18.81
C PRO A 141 7.92 -9.98 -18.79
N VAL A 142 6.90 -9.29 -18.30
CA VAL A 142 5.52 -9.79 -18.21
C VAL A 142 4.57 -8.97 -19.07
N ALA A 143 4.62 -7.64 -18.92
CA ALA A 143 3.81 -6.70 -19.67
C ALA A 143 4.46 -5.32 -19.64
N GLY A 144 4.02 -4.41 -20.49
CA GLY A 144 4.46 -3.02 -20.46
C GLY A 144 3.59 -2.14 -21.32
N TYR A 145 3.70 -0.84 -21.11
CA TYR A 145 3.04 0.18 -21.91
C TYR A 145 3.95 1.39 -22.02
N ALA A 146 3.98 2.00 -23.20
CA ALA A 146 4.63 3.27 -23.42
C ALA A 146 3.66 4.17 -24.19
N LEU A 147 3.72 5.48 -23.94
CA LEU A 147 3.05 6.41 -24.84
C LEU A 147 3.65 6.26 -26.25
N PRO A 148 2.82 6.33 -27.30
CA PRO A 148 3.30 6.23 -28.67
C PRO A 148 4.16 7.45 -29.03
N GLU A 149 4.87 7.36 -30.15
CA GLU A 149 5.55 8.52 -30.73
C GLU A 149 4.55 9.63 -31.09
N LEU A 150 5.02 10.88 -31.05
CA LEU A 150 4.19 12.04 -31.40
C LEU A 150 3.88 12.06 -32.90
N SER A 151 2.66 12.44 -33.26
CA SER A 151 2.26 12.74 -34.63
C SER A 151 2.08 14.24 -34.77
N ASP A 152 2.81 14.89 -35.68
CA ASP A 152 2.82 16.35 -35.88
C ASP A 152 3.03 17.14 -34.57
N GLY A 153 3.91 16.62 -33.70
CA GLY A 153 4.22 17.21 -32.40
C GLY A 153 3.13 17.05 -31.34
N LYS A 154 2.13 16.19 -31.56
CA LYS A 154 1.02 15.95 -30.63
C LYS A 154 0.90 14.49 -30.21
N GLN A 155 0.43 14.28 -29.00
CA GLN A 155 -0.06 12.97 -28.58
C GLN A 155 -1.47 12.75 -29.11
N VAL A 156 -1.62 11.88 -30.12
CA VAL A 156 -2.92 11.61 -30.78
C VAL A 156 -3.94 11.01 -29.81
N GLN A 157 -3.46 10.35 -28.75
CA GLN A 157 -4.31 9.77 -27.71
C GLN A 157 -4.93 10.82 -26.78
N PHE A 158 -4.36 12.02 -26.70
CA PHE A 158 -4.86 13.11 -25.86
C PHE A 158 -5.80 13.99 -26.69
N LYS A 159 -7.05 14.12 -26.26
CA LYS A 159 -8.09 14.86 -26.97
C LYS A 159 -8.22 16.27 -26.39
N GLY A 160 -7.88 17.29 -27.18
CA GLY A 160 -8.13 18.69 -26.82
C GLY A 160 -7.45 19.11 -25.51
N ASN A 161 -8.26 19.43 -24.49
CA ASN A 161 -7.81 19.91 -23.18
C ASN A 161 -7.88 18.80 -22.10
N ASP A 162 -7.65 17.54 -22.47
CA ASP A 162 -7.67 16.41 -21.55
C ASP A 162 -6.81 16.71 -20.31
N GLN A 163 -7.45 16.63 -19.15
CA GLN A 163 -6.83 16.74 -17.83
C GLN A 163 -6.51 15.37 -17.25
N VAL A 164 -7.01 14.29 -17.86
CA VAL A 164 -6.71 12.93 -17.49
C VAL A 164 -6.70 12.06 -18.74
N PHE A 165 -5.66 11.23 -18.88
CA PHE A 165 -5.64 10.13 -19.83
C PHE A 165 -5.57 8.83 -19.03
N SER A 166 -6.42 7.85 -19.37
CA SER A 166 -6.44 6.56 -18.69
C SER A 166 -6.22 5.44 -19.71
N HIS A 167 -5.29 4.54 -19.39
CA HIS A 167 -5.05 3.33 -20.16
C HIS A 167 -5.07 2.12 -19.24
N THR A 168 -5.79 1.07 -19.64
CA THR A 168 -5.86 -0.19 -18.91
C THR A 168 -5.38 -1.31 -19.81
N LEU A 169 -4.47 -2.13 -19.29
CA LEU A 169 -4.00 -3.36 -19.92
C LEU A 169 -4.18 -4.54 -18.97
N SER A 170 -4.23 -5.74 -19.53
CA SER A 170 -4.24 -6.99 -18.78
C SER A 170 -2.88 -7.66 -18.85
N PHE A 171 -2.51 -8.36 -17.78
CA PHE A 171 -1.31 -9.18 -17.74
C PHE A 171 -1.56 -10.46 -16.96
N GLU A 172 -0.86 -11.54 -17.31
CA GLU A 172 -0.96 -12.82 -16.61
C GLU A 172 0.04 -12.88 -15.46
N ALA A 173 -0.45 -13.26 -14.27
CA ALA A 173 0.38 -13.54 -13.12
C ALA A 173 0.21 -14.98 -12.66
N THR A 174 1.32 -15.62 -12.32
CA THR A 174 1.36 -16.91 -11.62
C THR A 174 1.90 -16.69 -10.21
N VAL A 175 1.11 -17.08 -9.21
CA VAL A 175 1.43 -17.07 -7.77
C VAL A 175 0.92 -18.36 -7.13
N PRO A 176 1.59 -18.90 -6.10
CA PRO A 176 1.30 -20.22 -5.53
C PRO A 176 0.15 -20.21 -4.51
N TYR A 177 -0.58 -19.09 -4.39
CA TYR A 177 -1.65 -18.90 -3.42
C TYR A 177 -2.95 -18.45 -4.08
N LYS A 178 -4.04 -18.58 -3.32
CA LYS A 178 -5.33 -17.96 -3.58
C LYS A 178 -5.79 -17.27 -2.30
N LEU A 179 -5.59 -15.96 -2.24
CA LEU A 179 -6.02 -15.13 -1.14
C LEU A 179 -7.46 -14.67 -1.39
N PRO A 180 -8.35 -14.73 -0.38
CA PRO A 180 -9.72 -14.25 -0.55
C PRO A 180 -9.76 -12.75 -0.84
N GLY A 181 -8.80 -11.99 -0.30
CA GLY A 181 -8.72 -10.55 -0.47
C GLY A 181 -10.04 -9.87 -0.12
N TRP A 182 -10.42 -8.94 -0.97
CA TRP A 182 -11.72 -8.27 -0.93
C TRP A 182 -12.75 -8.87 -1.91
N ALA A 183 -12.50 -10.06 -2.48
CA ALA A 183 -13.42 -10.67 -3.44
C ALA A 183 -14.80 -10.95 -2.81
N ASN A 184 -14.83 -11.29 -1.52
CA ASN A 184 -16.04 -11.56 -0.75
C ASN A 184 -16.52 -10.34 0.07
N SER A 185 -15.94 -9.16 -0.10
CA SER A 185 -16.41 -7.94 0.58
C SER A 185 -17.78 -7.54 0.06
N GLN A 186 -18.54 -6.81 0.86
CA GLN A 186 -19.76 -6.16 0.41
C GLN A 186 -19.45 -5.02 -0.58
N PRO A 187 -20.32 -4.76 -1.57
CA PRO A 187 -20.21 -3.55 -2.38
C PRO A 187 -20.43 -2.31 -1.50
N LEU A 188 -19.64 -1.28 -1.75
CA LEU A 188 -19.67 -0.02 -1.02
C LEU A 188 -20.28 1.09 -1.88
N ARG A 189 -20.96 2.03 -1.24
CA ARG A 189 -21.47 3.25 -1.86
C ARG A 189 -20.85 4.45 -1.16
N ASN A 190 -20.42 5.44 -1.95
CA ASN A 190 -19.93 6.69 -1.39
C ASN A 190 -21.11 7.50 -0.87
N ASP A 191 -21.36 7.37 0.43
CA ASP A 191 -22.37 8.12 1.17
C ASP A 191 -21.79 8.70 2.47
N VAL A 192 -22.57 9.58 3.10
CA VAL A 192 -22.15 10.31 4.31
C VAL A 192 -21.79 9.34 5.44
N ARG A 193 -22.57 8.26 5.60
CA ARG A 193 -22.36 7.28 6.67
C ARG A 193 -21.05 6.52 6.47
N LEU A 194 -20.77 6.04 5.26
CA LEU A 194 -19.50 5.37 4.96
C LEU A 194 -18.32 6.32 5.22
N LYS A 195 -18.43 7.58 4.80
CA LYS A 195 -17.40 8.59 5.05
C LYS A 195 -17.13 8.79 6.54
N GLU A 196 -18.17 8.92 7.36
CA GLU A 196 -18.03 9.05 8.82
C GLU A 196 -17.39 7.82 9.45
N GLU A 197 -17.80 6.61 9.05
CA GLU A 197 -17.23 5.35 9.55
C GLU A 197 -15.73 5.23 9.22
N VAL A 198 -15.35 5.58 7.99
CA VAL A 198 -13.95 5.56 7.52
C VAL A 198 -13.12 6.62 8.25
N VAL A 199 -13.59 7.86 8.35
CA VAL A 199 -12.90 8.93 9.10
C VAL A 199 -12.70 8.53 10.56
N ALA A 200 -13.71 7.94 11.19
CA ALA A 200 -13.59 7.43 12.55
C ALA A 200 -12.54 6.31 12.67
N ALA A 201 -12.38 5.45 11.66
CA ALA A 201 -11.35 4.43 11.63
C ALA A 201 -9.94 5.03 11.58
N TYR A 202 -9.69 5.99 10.68
CA TYR A 202 -8.40 6.69 10.61
C TYR A 202 -8.09 7.48 11.89
N ASN A 203 -9.07 8.17 12.48
CA ASN A 203 -8.86 8.88 13.75
C ASN A 203 -8.47 7.92 14.89
N ARG A 204 -9.10 6.74 15.00
CA ARG A 204 -8.69 5.72 15.98
C ARG A 204 -7.24 5.30 15.82
N MET A 205 -6.77 5.14 14.58
CA MET A 205 -5.36 4.82 14.28
C MET A 205 -4.45 5.96 14.71
N ILE A 206 -4.76 7.19 14.31
CA ILE A 206 -3.98 8.39 14.63
C ILE A 206 -3.90 8.59 16.15
N ASP A 207 -5.00 8.39 16.86
CA ASP A 207 -5.06 8.52 18.31
C ASP A 207 -4.27 7.41 19.01
N ALA A 208 -4.31 6.16 18.53
CA ALA A 208 -3.45 5.09 19.04
C ALA A 208 -1.97 5.43 18.86
N TYR A 209 -1.60 5.95 17.69
CA TYR A 209 -0.22 6.42 17.44
C TYR A 209 0.19 7.54 18.39
N ARG A 210 -0.67 8.57 18.57
CA ARG A 210 -0.41 9.70 19.48
C ARG A 210 -0.28 9.28 20.94
N ARG A 211 -1.00 8.24 21.36
CA ARG A 211 -0.87 7.64 22.70
C ARG A 211 0.36 6.74 22.83
N LYS A 212 1.17 6.57 21.78
CA LYS A 212 2.29 5.63 21.71
C LYS A 212 1.85 4.19 22.01
N ASP A 213 0.64 3.85 21.58
CA ASP A 213 0.04 2.52 21.74
C ASP A 213 0.20 1.75 20.43
N GLY A 214 1.41 1.22 20.23
CA GLY A 214 1.77 0.46 19.04
C GLY A 214 0.97 -0.82 18.90
N ALA A 215 0.56 -1.43 20.01
CA ALA A 215 -0.30 -2.61 19.97
C ALA A 215 -1.69 -2.27 19.40
N ALA A 216 -2.33 -1.19 19.87
CA ALA A 216 -3.61 -0.74 19.32
C ALA A 216 -3.49 -0.22 17.88
N PHE A 217 -2.42 0.52 17.56
CA PHE A 217 -2.19 0.99 16.19
C PHE A 217 -2.06 -0.18 15.23
N MET A 218 -1.15 -1.11 15.53
CA MET A 218 -0.89 -2.25 14.68
C MET A 218 -2.07 -3.23 14.68
N GLY A 219 -2.85 -3.34 15.75
CA GLY A 219 -4.08 -4.15 15.84
C GLY A 219 -5.12 -3.82 14.77
N THR A 220 -5.05 -2.63 14.17
CA THR A 220 -5.88 -2.27 13.00
C THR A 220 -5.54 -3.11 11.78
N PHE A 221 -4.29 -3.53 11.64
CA PHE A 221 -3.75 -4.21 10.45
C PHE A 221 -3.76 -5.74 10.55
N ASP A 222 -4.32 -6.36 11.59
CA ASP A 222 -4.18 -7.82 11.81
C ASP A 222 -4.57 -8.67 10.59
N VAL A 223 -5.70 -8.35 9.95
CA VAL A 223 -6.16 -9.07 8.75
C VAL A 223 -5.33 -8.68 7.53
N ALA A 224 -5.04 -7.39 7.36
CA ALA A 224 -4.22 -6.90 6.27
C ALA A 224 -2.78 -7.46 6.29
N ASP A 225 -2.17 -7.58 7.46
CA ASP A 225 -0.83 -8.15 7.64
C ASP A 225 -0.80 -9.60 7.18
N MET A 226 -1.79 -10.42 7.56
CA MET A 226 -1.88 -11.81 7.08
C MET A 226 -1.93 -11.89 5.55
N MET A 227 -2.67 -10.98 4.91
CA MET A 227 -2.76 -10.92 3.45
C MET A 227 -1.46 -10.46 2.80
N VAL A 228 -0.96 -9.29 3.21
CA VAL A 228 0.23 -8.65 2.63
C VAL A 228 1.46 -9.53 2.87
N PHE A 229 1.61 -10.12 4.05
CA PHE A 229 2.76 -10.97 4.39
C PHE A 229 2.71 -12.30 3.66
N GLN A 230 1.52 -12.91 3.50
CA GLN A 230 1.37 -14.13 2.71
C GLN A 230 1.68 -13.87 1.23
N ALA A 231 1.20 -12.76 0.67
CA ALA A 231 1.45 -12.38 -0.72
C ALA A 231 2.92 -12.01 -0.98
N SER A 232 3.60 -11.49 0.04
CA SER A 232 5.02 -11.11 0.00
C SER A 232 5.97 -12.24 0.44
N TYR A 233 5.45 -13.44 0.69
CA TYR A 233 6.22 -14.63 1.11
C TYR A 233 7.06 -14.44 2.37
N LEU A 234 6.60 -13.63 3.32
CA LEU A 234 7.28 -13.49 4.61
C LEU A 234 7.20 -14.82 5.37
N ARG A 235 8.32 -15.22 5.96
CA ARG A 235 8.34 -16.33 6.91
C ARG A 235 7.67 -15.93 8.23
N PRO A 236 7.12 -16.88 8.99
CA PRO A 236 6.50 -16.58 10.29
C PRO A 236 7.39 -15.73 11.23
N GLU A 237 8.68 -16.05 11.33
CA GLU A 237 9.62 -15.30 12.16
C GLU A 237 9.91 -13.90 11.61
N GLU A 238 9.99 -13.73 10.29
CA GLU A 238 10.16 -12.43 9.65
C GLU A 238 8.92 -11.56 9.85
N ALA A 239 7.71 -12.13 9.75
CA ALA A 239 6.45 -11.47 10.03
C ALA A 239 6.34 -11.01 11.49
N LYS A 240 6.66 -11.88 12.45
CA LYS A 240 6.71 -11.54 13.89
C LYS A 240 7.69 -10.42 14.16
N GLN A 241 8.91 -10.50 13.60
CA GLN A 241 9.93 -9.48 13.75
C GLN A 241 9.45 -8.13 13.19
N LYS A 242 8.92 -8.11 11.96
CA LYS A 242 8.40 -6.90 11.31
C LYS A 242 7.26 -6.26 12.12
N ARG A 243 6.35 -7.08 12.63
CA ARG A 243 5.27 -6.64 13.51
C ARG A 243 5.80 -5.99 14.80
N ALA A 244 6.78 -6.62 15.44
CA ALA A 244 7.40 -6.10 16.64
C ALA A 244 8.16 -4.78 16.40
N GLU A 245 8.87 -4.67 15.27
CA GLU A 245 9.57 -3.45 14.85
C GLU A 245 8.58 -2.27 14.68
N TRP A 246 7.42 -2.52 14.06
CA TRP A 246 6.39 -1.50 13.92
C TRP A 246 5.76 -1.09 15.26
N ILE A 247 5.48 -2.05 16.13
CA ILE A 247 4.99 -1.74 17.49
C ILE A 247 6.02 -0.89 18.23
N ALA A 248 7.31 -1.25 18.17
CA ALA A 248 8.38 -0.49 18.81
C ALA A 248 8.53 0.92 18.22
N PHE A 249 8.42 1.06 16.89
CA PHE A 249 8.43 2.35 16.20
C PHE A 249 7.31 3.29 16.68
N VAL A 250 6.08 2.78 16.81
CA VAL A 250 4.96 3.58 17.33
C VAL A 250 5.16 3.91 18.81
N ASN A 251 5.62 2.93 19.60
CA ASN A 251 5.83 3.10 21.04
C ASN A 251 6.93 4.12 21.37
N SER A 252 7.97 4.25 20.52
CA SER A 252 9.00 5.27 20.74
C SER A 252 8.42 6.67 20.58
N GLY A 253 7.55 6.86 19.57
CA GLY A 253 6.97 8.14 19.22
C GLY A 253 8.01 9.12 18.68
N ASP A 254 9.09 8.61 18.09
CA ASP A 254 10.21 9.41 17.59
C ASP A 254 9.87 10.20 16.31
N LYS A 255 8.86 9.74 15.56
CA LYS A 255 8.38 10.43 14.35
C LYS A 255 6.99 11.00 14.60
N PRO A 256 6.71 12.24 14.15
CA PRO A 256 5.36 12.77 14.18
C PRO A 256 4.46 12.01 13.19
N ILE A 257 3.15 12.02 13.47
CA ILE A 257 2.11 11.65 12.51
C ILE A 257 1.40 12.92 12.04
N ALA A 258 1.20 13.07 10.75
CA ALA A 258 0.47 14.21 10.19
C ALA A 258 -1.01 14.19 10.61
N PRO A 259 -1.68 15.36 10.74
CA PRO A 259 -3.11 15.41 10.99
C PRO A 259 -3.92 14.88 9.80
N LEU A 260 -5.11 14.36 10.09
CA LEU A 260 -6.09 13.98 9.07
C LEU A 260 -6.82 15.22 8.57
N GLU A 261 -6.41 15.72 7.41
CA GLU A 261 -6.96 16.92 6.77
C GLU A 261 -6.90 16.79 5.24
N ASN A 262 -7.60 17.69 4.53
CA ASN A 262 -7.57 17.81 3.06
C ASN A 262 -7.71 16.45 2.37
N TYR A 263 -8.81 15.75 2.64
CA TYR A 263 -9.01 14.39 2.16
C TYR A 263 -10.38 14.23 1.48
N GLU A 264 -10.43 13.25 0.60
CA GLU A 264 -11.66 12.72 0.06
C GLU A 264 -11.70 11.19 0.15
N LEU A 265 -12.90 10.65 0.09
CA LEU A 265 -13.13 9.21 0.12
C LEU A 265 -13.09 8.67 -1.32
N GLU A 266 -12.25 7.67 -1.54
CA GLU A 266 -12.18 6.95 -2.80
C GLU A 266 -12.62 5.49 -2.60
N ILE A 267 -13.45 5.01 -3.51
CA ILE A 267 -13.87 3.60 -3.60
C ILE A 267 -13.11 2.95 -4.73
N GLY A 268 -12.51 1.80 -4.46
CA GLY A 268 -11.75 1.00 -5.42
C GLY A 268 -11.96 -0.50 -5.20
N GLY A 269 -11.05 -1.31 -5.73
CA GLY A 269 -11.11 -2.77 -5.64
C GLY A 269 -12.39 -3.36 -6.26
N ASN A 270 -12.86 -2.77 -7.35
CA ASN A 270 -14.14 -3.04 -8.01
C ASN A 270 -15.35 -2.75 -7.11
N GLY A 271 -15.33 -1.60 -6.43
CA GLY A 271 -16.45 -1.16 -5.58
C GLY A 271 -16.48 -1.79 -4.19
N ARG A 272 -15.40 -2.44 -3.75
CA ARG A 272 -15.35 -3.28 -2.54
C ARG A 272 -14.35 -2.82 -1.49
N LEU A 273 -13.50 -1.86 -1.85
CA LEU A 273 -12.54 -1.23 -0.96
C LEU A 273 -12.85 0.26 -0.84
N VAL A 274 -12.47 0.83 0.30
CA VAL A 274 -12.54 2.27 0.57
C VAL A 274 -11.30 2.74 1.31
N HIS A 275 -10.81 3.91 0.95
CA HIS A 275 -9.73 4.59 1.67
C HIS A 275 -9.90 6.11 1.60
N LEU A 276 -9.13 6.84 2.41
CA LEU A 276 -9.02 8.29 2.30
C LEU A 276 -7.73 8.64 1.56
N ARG A 277 -7.83 9.55 0.60
CA ARG A 277 -6.69 10.12 -0.12
C ARG A 277 -6.64 11.63 -0.01
N ARG A 278 -5.43 12.19 -0.02
CA ARG A 278 -5.18 13.62 0.04
C ARG A 278 -5.71 14.35 -1.20
N THR A 279 -6.09 15.61 -1.04
CA THR A 279 -6.64 16.47 -2.12
C THR A 279 -5.78 17.70 -2.41
N ASP A 280 -4.76 17.93 -1.59
CA ASP A 280 -3.94 19.14 -1.53
C ASP A 280 -2.56 18.97 -2.18
N GLY A 281 -2.14 20.03 -2.88
CA GLY A 281 -0.78 20.22 -3.37
C GLY A 281 -0.21 19.00 -4.09
N ASP A 282 1.07 18.73 -3.82
CA ASP A 282 1.80 17.58 -4.37
C ASP A 282 1.39 16.25 -3.72
N ASN A 283 0.64 16.29 -2.62
CA ASN A 283 0.20 15.07 -1.93
C ASN A 283 -1.07 14.47 -2.57
N ARG A 284 -1.71 15.20 -3.50
CA ARG A 284 -3.01 14.81 -4.06
C ARG A 284 -2.98 13.38 -4.58
N GLY A 285 -3.92 12.56 -4.09
CA GLY A 285 -4.07 11.16 -4.45
C GLY A 285 -3.20 10.19 -3.66
N GLU A 286 -2.38 10.66 -2.73
CA GLU A 286 -1.64 9.81 -1.79
C GLU A 286 -2.47 9.47 -0.53
N GLY A 287 -2.05 8.42 0.19
CA GLY A 287 -2.65 8.03 1.47
C GLY A 287 -2.51 9.08 2.58
N VAL A 288 -3.44 9.04 3.54
CA VAL A 288 -3.54 10.05 4.62
C VAL A 288 -2.81 9.72 5.92
N ILE A 289 -2.38 8.46 6.14
CA ILE A 289 -1.50 8.15 7.28
C ILE A 289 -0.07 8.45 6.87
N ARG A 290 0.49 9.53 7.41
CA ARG A 290 1.79 10.08 6.98
C ARG A 290 2.70 10.30 8.17
N PHE A 291 3.94 9.86 8.05
CA PHE A 291 5.00 10.05 9.04
C PHE A 291 6.13 10.88 8.41
N PRO A 292 6.05 12.22 8.47
CA PRO A 292 7.11 13.07 7.96
C PRO A 292 8.36 12.92 8.85
N TYR A 293 9.53 12.89 8.21
CA TYR A 293 10.81 12.81 8.90
C TYR A 293 11.92 13.45 8.07
N ARG A 294 13.06 13.68 8.70
CA ARG A 294 14.25 14.23 8.04
C ARG A 294 15.35 13.19 7.99
N GLN A 295 15.95 13.01 6.82
CA GLN A 295 17.09 12.10 6.62
C GLN A 295 18.09 12.77 5.66
N MET A 296 19.37 12.82 6.04
CA MET A 296 20.42 13.43 5.21
C MET A 296 20.05 14.85 4.72
N ASN A 297 19.46 15.68 5.60
CA ASN A 297 18.96 17.03 5.29
C ASN A 297 17.85 17.12 4.23
N ARG A 298 17.21 16.00 3.88
CA ARG A 298 16.02 15.97 3.03
C ARG A 298 14.80 15.68 3.87
N ASP A 299 13.73 16.42 3.60
CA ASP A 299 12.41 16.06 4.11
C ASP A 299 11.91 14.85 3.34
N ARG A 300 11.37 13.90 4.08
CA ARG A 300 10.82 12.65 3.57
C ARG A 300 9.51 12.37 4.25
N VAL A 301 8.67 11.58 3.60
CA VAL A 301 7.42 11.11 4.16
C VAL A 301 7.29 9.62 3.93
N MET A 302 7.02 8.91 5.02
CA MET A 302 6.55 7.52 4.95
C MET A 302 5.03 7.54 4.98
N ILE A 303 4.39 6.91 4.00
CA ILE A 303 2.94 6.91 3.81
C ILE A 303 2.43 5.49 3.95
N TYR A 304 1.37 5.34 4.75
CA TYR A 304 0.55 4.14 4.80
C TYR A 304 -0.76 4.43 4.07
N ASP A 305 -0.92 3.85 2.88
CA ASP A 305 -2.20 3.85 2.19
C ASP A 305 -3.00 2.63 2.61
N VAL A 306 -4.06 2.84 3.40
CA VAL A 306 -4.79 1.78 4.11
C VAL A 306 -6.18 1.62 3.52
N TYR A 307 -6.50 0.42 3.08
CA TYR A 307 -7.77 0.09 2.45
C TYR A 307 -8.64 -0.71 3.42
N PHE A 308 -9.87 -0.23 3.59
CA PHE A 308 -10.90 -0.87 4.38
C PHE A 308 -11.92 -1.57 3.50
N HIS A 309 -12.56 -2.59 4.06
CA HIS A 309 -13.74 -3.22 3.48
C HIS A 309 -14.79 -3.53 4.55
N LYS A 310 -15.97 -3.93 4.10
CA LYS A 310 -16.97 -4.61 4.94
C LYS A 310 -17.01 -6.08 4.52
N PRO A 311 -16.60 -7.04 5.36
CA PRO A 311 -16.71 -8.46 5.05
C PRO A 311 -18.16 -8.87 4.76
N ALA A 312 -18.37 -9.93 3.99
CA ALA A 312 -19.70 -10.53 3.83
C ALA A 312 -20.31 -10.84 5.20
N GLY A 313 -21.54 -10.38 5.43
CA GLY A 313 -22.28 -10.61 6.68
C GLY A 313 -21.85 -9.72 7.85
N SER A 314 -21.00 -8.71 7.64
CA SER A 314 -20.56 -7.76 8.67
C SER A 314 -20.62 -6.31 8.19
N ASP A 315 -21.28 -5.44 8.96
CA ASP A 315 -21.29 -4.00 8.70
C ASP A 315 -20.07 -3.26 9.26
N ARG A 316 -19.18 -3.96 9.98
CA ARG A 316 -17.97 -3.37 10.56
C ARG A 316 -16.89 -3.21 9.50
N LEU A 317 -16.30 -2.01 9.44
CA LEU A 317 -15.09 -1.76 8.66
C LEU A 317 -13.90 -2.53 9.26
N GLU A 318 -13.12 -3.13 8.38
CA GLU A 318 -11.87 -3.83 8.70
C GLU A 318 -10.79 -3.38 7.71
N ALA A 319 -9.56 -3.14 8.17
CA ALA A 319 -8.44 -2.93 7.25
C ALA A 319 -8.03 -4.28 6.66
N ILE A 320 -8.09 -4.39 5.33
CA ILE A 320 -7.88 -5.65 4.61
C ILE A 320 -6.63 -5.63 3.74
N TRP A 321 -6.16 -4.43 3.39
CA TRP A 321 -4.98 -4.27 2.56
C TRP A 321 -4.33 -2.91 2.81
N TYR A 322 -3.04 -2.82 2.55
CA TYR A 322 -2.33 -1.55 2.57
C TYR A 322 -1.13 -1.59 1.63
N TYR A 323 -0.67 -0.40 1.23
CA TYR A 323 0.60 -0.22 0.56
C TYR A 323 1.41 0.87 1.26
N MET A 324 2.71 0.63 1.36
CA MET A 324 3.64 1.57 1.98
C MET A 324 4.53 2.21 0.93
N THR A 325 4.67 3.53 1.00
CA THR A 325 5.62 4.28 0.18
C THR A 325 6.49 5.15 1.06
N ASP A 326 7.73 5.38 0.63
CA ASP A 326 8.66 6.30 1.27
C ASP A 326 9.36 7.09 0.19
N HIS A 327 9.12 8.40 0.15
CA HIS A 327 9.74 9.29 -0.80
C HIS A 327 10.03 10.67 -0.19
N SER A 328 10.88 11.40 -0.90
CA SER A 328 11.19 12.81 -0.65
C SER A 328 10.18 13.74 -1.30
#